data_AF-A0A377EKQ8-F1
#
_entry.id   AF-A0A377EKQ8-F1
#
_cell.length_a   1.000
_cell.length_b   1.000
_cell.length_c   1.000
_cell.angle_alpha   90.00
_cell.angle_beta   90.00
_cell.angle_gamma   90.00
#
_symmetry.space_group_name_H-M   'P 1'
#
loop_
_entity.id
_entity.type
_entity.pdbx_description
1 polymer ?
#
loop_
_entity_poly.entity_id
_entity_poly.type
_entity_poly.pdbx_seq_one_letter_code
_entity_poly.pdbx_strand_id
1 'polypeptide(L)'
;MSTKFYTLLTDIGAAKLASAAALGVPLKITHMAVGDGGGVLPTPDAKQTALVNEKRRAALNMLYIDPQNSSQIIAEQVIPENEGGWWIREVGLFDESGALIAVGNCPESYKPQLAEGSGRTQTVRMVLITSSTDNITLKIDPAVVLATRKYVDDKALELKVYVDDLMAKHLAALDPHSQYAPKESPTFTGTPKAPTPAAGNNTTQLATTAFVQAALTALINGAPATLDTLKEIAAAINNDPNFSTTINNALAQKAPLSSPTLTGTPTAPTAAQSVNNTQIATTAFVKSAIAAMVGSAPAALDTLNELAAALGNDPNFATTMLNALAGKQPLDNTLTNLSGKDVAGLLAYLGLSAGAPPVGIPFFWPSAAMPNTVMDEWSDMVFLKFNGATFSAATYPKLAKVFPGLRLTEARGEFLRVWDDGRGIDSGRSLLSPQGDAIRNITGSLGFITMVGNTVADGVFTVGGAQNIVNLGVDGNQTTIAQFAFFNAANAGVPVAAENRPRNISFNLLVRAK
;
A
#
# COMPACT_ATOMS: atom_id res chain seq x y z
N MET A 1 22.10 -19.18 43.34
CA MET A 1 20.84 -18.84 44.02
C MET A 1 19.71 -18.98 43.01
N SER A 2 18.78 -19.93 43.17
CA SER A 2 17.64 -20.04 42.26
C SER A 2 16.71 -18.84 42.48
N THR A 3 16.47 -18.06 41.44
CA THR A 3 15.50 -16.95 41.48
C THR A 3 14.11 -17.48 41.81
N LYS A 4 13.43 -16.89 42.81
CA LYS A 4 12.12 -17.35 43.29
C LYS A 4 11.02 -17.30 42.21
N PHE A 5 11.15 -16.34 41.28
CA PHE A 5 10.27 -16.20 40.12
C PHE A 5 11.12 -16.18 38.86
N TYR A 6 10.72 -16.95 37.87
CA TYR A 6 11.43 -17.06 36.61
C TYR A 6 10.50 -17.54 35.51
N THR A 7 10.93 -17.30 34.29
CA THR A 7 10.32 -17.81 33.07
C THR A 7 11.28 -18.83 32.46
N LEU A 8 10.73 -19.85 31.84
CA LEU A 8 11.50 -20.81 31.06
C LEU A 8 10.82 -21.06 29.72
N LEU A 9 11.63 -21.50 28.77
CA LEU A 9 11.16 -21.98 27.48
C LEU A 9 10.78 -23.46 27.63
N THR A 10 9.60 -23.86 27.17
CA THR A 10 9.21 -25.27 27.18
C THR A 10 10.00 -26.03 26.11
N ASP A 11 10.08 -27.36 26.20
CA ASP A 11 10.70 -28.21 25.17
C ASP A 11 10.03 -27.99 23.80
N ILE A 12 8.72 -27.71 23.82
CA ILE A 12 7.91 -27.34 22.66
C ILE A 12 8.34 -25.97 22.13
N GLY A 13 8.47 -24.97 22.98
CA GLY A 13 8.91 -23.63 22.59
C GLY A 13 10.32 -23.63 22.02
N ALA A 14 11.25 -24.35 22.65
CA ALA A 14 12.62 -24.53 22.19
C ALA A 14 12.66 -25.20 20.81
N ALA A 15 11.86 -26.25 20.64
CA ALA A 15 11.69 -26.94 19.37
C ALA A 15 11.17 -26.02 18.26
N LYS A 16 10.11 -25.26 18.55
CA LYS A 16 9.49 -24.34 17.59
C LYS A 16 10.40 -23.17 17.24
N LEU A 17 11.13 -22.63 18.22
CA LEU A 17 12.09 -21.56 18.00
C LEU A 17 13.31 -22.02 17.19
N ALA A 18 13.85 -23.21 17.51
CA ALA A 18 14.94 -23.81 16.73
C ALA A 18 14.50 -24.10 15.29
N SER A 19 13.25 -24.54 15.11
CA SER A 19 12.68 -24.75 13.78
C SER A 19 12.50 -23.40 13.06
N ALA A 20 12.00 -22.35 13.73
CA ALA A 20 11.87 -21.00 13.17
C ALA A 20 13.20 -20.46 12.64
N ALA A 21 14.29 -20.67 13.39
CA ALA A 21 15.65 -20.36 12.94
C ALA A 21 16.13 -21.21 11.76
N ALA A 22 15.78 -22.49 11.72
CA ALA A 22 16.22 -23.41 10.65
C ALA A 22 15.44 -23.26 9.34
N LEU A 23 14.15 -22.97 9.41
CA LEU A 23 13.24 -22.87 8.26
C LEU A 23 12.98 -21.41 7.83
N GLY A 24 13.52 -20.43 8.57
CA GLY A 24 13.37 -19.00 8.28
C GLY A 24 11.94 -18.48 8.46
N VAL A 25 11.09 -19.19 9.20
CA VAL A 25 9.70 -18.82 9.40
C VAL A 25 9.45 -18.38 10.83
N PRO A 26 9.14 -17.09 11.03
CA PRO A 26 9.03 -16.53 12.36
C PRO A 26 7.98 -17.24 13.21
N LEU A 27 8.34 -17.55 14.45
CA LEU A 27 7.43 -18.05 15.46
C LEU A 27 6.49 -16.91 15.89
N LYS A 28 5.19 -17.09 15.65
CA LYS A 28 4.15 -16.14 16.05
C LYS A 28 3.63 -16.48 17.43
N ILE A 29 4.11 -15.77 18.44
CA ILE A 29 3.50 -15.78 19.77
C ILE A 29 2.32 -14.83 19.73
N THR A 30 1.11 -15.35 19.94
CA THR A 30 -0.12 -14.60 19.70
C THR A 30 -0.94 -14.36 20.95
N HIS A 31 -0.86 -15.27 21.93
CA HIS A 31 -1.67 -15.22 23.14
C HIS A 31 -0.80 -15.35 24.38
N MET A 32 -1.25 -14.71 25.46
CA MET A 32 -0.76 -14.99 26.80
C MET A 32 -1.92 -15.52 27.63
N ALA A 33 -1.65 -16.52 28.44
CA ALA A 33 -2.58 -17.00 29.45
C ALA A 33 -2.02 -16.78 30.84
N VAL A 34 -2.93 -16.68 31.80
CA VAL A 34 -2.65 -16.54 33.21
C VAL A 34 -3.49 -17.53 34.00
N GLY A 35 -2.93 -18.06 35.07
CA GLY A 35 -3.54 -19.09 35.90
C GLY A 35 -3.31 -18.87 37.38
N ASP A 36 -4.12 -19.57 38.19
CA ASP A 36 -4.04 -19.53 39.66
C ASP A 36 -3.19 -20.67 40.23
N GLY A 37 -2.55 -21.50 39.39
CA GLY A 37 -1.68 -22.58 39.83
C GLY A 37 -2.36 -23.69 40.64
N GLY A 38 -3.70 -23.77 40.62
CA GLY A 38 -4.46 -24.69 41.48
C GLY A 38 -4.49 -24.26 42.95
N GLY A 39 -4.24 -22.99 43.24
CA GLY A 39 -4.24 -22.41 44.59
C GLY A 39 -2.88 -22.39 45.29
N VAL A 40 -1.84 -22.98 44.68
CA VAL A 40 -0.44 -22.95 45.16
C VAL A 40 0.45 -22.32 44.11
N LEU A 41 1.62 -21.80 44.50
CA LEU A 41 2.58 -21.24 43.54
C LEU A 41 3.24 -22.39 42.74
N PRO A 42 3.02 -22.51 41.43
CA PRO A 42 3.56 -23.62 40.65
C PRO A 42 5.06 -23.40 40.39
N THR A 43 5.78 -24.52 40.20
CA THR A 43 7.17 -24.52 39.74
C THR A 43 7.17 -24.76 38.23
N PRO A 44 7.63 -23.80 37.40
CA PRO A 44 7.70 -23.98 35.96
C PRO A 44 8.56 -25.18 35.57
N ASP A 45 8.09 -26.01 34.65
CA ASP A 45 8.80 -27.17 34.09
C ASP A 45 8.81 -27.10 32.55
N ALA A 46 9.97 -27.36 31.95
CA ALA A 46 10.16 -27.35 30.50
C ALA A 46 9.27 -28.36 29.76
N LYS A 47 8.83 -29.43 30.43
CA LYS A 47 7.92 -30.43 29.85
C LYS A 47 6.45 -30.02 29.86
N GLN A 48 6.10 -28.86 30.42
CA GLN A 48 4.72 -28.40 30.44
C GLN A 48 4.17 -28.16 29.04
N THR A 49 2.94 -28.61 28.83
CA THR A 49 2.18 -28.38 27.59
C THR A 49 0.96 -27.48 27.80
N ALA A 50 0.57 -27.26 29.06
CA ALA A 50 -0.47 -26.35 29.51
C ALA A 50 -0.13 -25.78 30.89
N LEU A 51 -0.81 -24.69 31.29
CA LEU A 51 -0.77 -24.15 32.65
C LEU A 51 -1.46 -25.11 33.63
N VAL A 52 -1.07 -25.08 34.91
CA VAL A 52 -1.61 -25.97 35.94
C VAL A 52 -3.12 -25.74 36.13
N ASN A 53 -3.54 -24.48 36.16
CA ASN A 53 -4.96 -24.10 36.14
C ASN A 53 -5.17 -22.73 35.46
N GLU A 54 -5.39 -22.76 34.15
CA GLU A 54 -5.63 -21.58 33.34
C GLU A 54 -6.96 -20.88 33.71
N LYS A 55 -6.91 -19.58 33.96
CA LYS A 55 -8.11 -18.75 34.25
C LYS A 55 -8.50 -17.87 33.09
N ARG A 56 -7.52 -17.37 32.34
CA ARG A 56 -7.75 -16.49 31.21
C ARG A 56 -6.66 -16.68 30.18
N ARG A 57 -7.06 -16.69 28.91
CA ARG A 57 -6.18 -16.55 27.74
C ARG A 57 -6.72 -15.47 26.83
N ALA A 58 -5.86 -14.54 26.44
CA ALA A 58 -6.21 -13.49 25.49
C ALA A 58 -5.03 -13.15 24.58
N ALA A 59 -5.32 -12.44 23.50
CA ALA A 59 -4.31 -11.97 22.58
C ALA A 59 -3.33 -11.01 23.27
N LEU A 60 -2.08 -11.02 22.84
CA LEU A 60 -1.07 -10.08 23.32
C LEU A 60 -1.42 -8.64 22.90
N ASN A 61 -1.24 -7.70 23.83
CA ASN A 61 -1.30 -6.26 23.57
C ASN A 61 0.01 -5.77 22.94
N MET A 62 1.14 -6.24 23.47
CA MET A 62 2.46 -5.94 22.93
C MET A 62 3.39 -7.15 23.01
N LEU A 63 4.23 -7.28 21.99
CA LEU A 63 5.37 -8.19 21.97
C LEU A 63 6.53 -7.47 21.28
N TYR A 64 7.59 -7.16 22.04
CA TYR A 64 8.75 -6.42 21.53
C TYR A 64 10.06 -6.92 22.15
N ILE A 65 11.17 -6.63 21.50
CA ILE A 65 12.52 -6.92 22.02
C ILE A 65 12.94 -5.74 22.91
N ASP A 66 13.51 -6.03 24.08
CA ASP A 66 13.99 -4.97 24.98
C ASP A 66 15.06 -4.12 24.28
N PRO A 67 14.86 -2.79 24.14
CA PRO A 67 15.84 -1.90 23.50
C PRO A 67 17.21 -1.89 24.17
N GLN A 68 17.29 -2.24 25.46
CA GLN A 68 18.54 -2.31 26.21
C GLN A 68 19.16 -3.72 26.22
N ASN A 69 18.39 -4.74 25.82
CA ASN A 69 18.85 -6.13 25.80
C ASN A 69 18.19 -6.93 24.67
N SER A 70 18.93 -7.12 23.57
CA SER A 70 18.44 -7.81 22.38
C SER A 70 18.09 -9.30 22.57
N SER A 71 18.45 -9.90 23.71
CA SER A 71 18.14 -11.30 24.06
C SER A 71 16.85 -11.46 24.88
N GLN A 72 16.19 -10.34 25.23
CA GLN A 72 14.96 -10.35 26.02
C GLN A 72 13.76 -9.97 25.17
N ILE A 73 12.72 -10.79 25.22
CA ILE A 73 11.43 -10.53 24.60
C ILE A 73 10.44 -10.25 25.70
N ILE A 74 9.79 -9.10 25.59
CA ILE A 74 8.79 -8.66 26.53
C ILE A 74 7.42 -8.85 25.88
N ALA A 75 6.64 -9.75 26.46
CA ALA A 75 5.24 -9.96 26.11
C ALA A 75 4.36 -9.30 27.17
N GLU A 76 3.37 -8.53 26.73
CA GLU A 76 2.43 -7.86 27.62
C GLU A 76 0.99 -8.17 27.24
N GLN A 77 0.18 -8.40 28.29
CA GLN A 77 -1.27 -8.45 28.20
C GLN A 77 -1.86 -7.51 29.25
N VAL A 78 -2.83 -6.71 28.83
CA VAL A 78 -3.65 -5.89 29.71
C VAL A 78 -4.93 -6.65 30.03
N ILE A 79 -5.16 -6.91 31.31
CA ILE A 79 -6.41 -7.50 31.80
C ILE A 79 -7.34 -6.34 32.19
N PRO A 80 -8.45 -6.14 31.47
CA PRO A 80 -9.39 -5.04 31.75
C PRO A 80 -10.12 -5.23 33.08
N GLU A 81 -10.79 -4.18 33.55
CA GLU A 81 -11.48 -4.17 34.85
C GLU A 81 -12.69 -5.12 34.95
N ASN A 82 -13.28 -5.49 33.82
CA ASN A 82 -14.45 -6.38 33.74
C ASN A 82 -14.09 -7.88 33.81
N GLU A 83 -12.80 -8.23 33.86
CA GLU A 83 -12.33 -9.61 33.93
C GLU A 83 -11.39 -9.81 35.13
N GLY A 84 -11.73 -10.73 36.03
CA GLY A 84 -11.00 -10.94 37.29
C GLY A 84 -11.74 -11.87 38.25
N GLY A 85 -11.45 -11.75 39.54
CA GLY A 85 -12.00 -12.61 40.61
C GLY A 85 -11.13 -13.82 40.95
N TRP A 86 -9.85 -13.80 40.56
CA TRP A 86 -8.91 -14.91 40.74
C TRP A 86 -7.48 -14.42 40.98
N TRP A 87 -6.66 -15.31 41.55
CA TRP A 87 -5.24 -15.07 41.78
C TRP A 87 -4.43 -15.37 40.53
N ILE A 88 -3.42 -14.54 40.27
CA ILE A 88 -2.42 -14.76 39.22
C ILE A 88 -1.17 -15.31 39.89
N ARG A 89 -0.77 -16.52 39.49
CA ARG A 89 0.40 -17.24 40.03
C ARG A 89 1.29 -17.81 38.92
N GLU A 90 0.72 -18.07 37.76
CA GLU A 90 1.43 -18.54 36.58
C GLU A 90 1.03 -17.74 35.34
N VAL A 91 1.96 -17.68 34.40
CA VAL A 91 1.81 -17.05 33.09
C VAL A 91 2.39 -17.96 32.02
N GLY A 92 1.71 -18.04 30.87
CA GLY A 92 2.14 -18.83 29.73
C GLY A 92 2.01 -18.05 28.42
N LEU A 93 2.98 -18.22 27.52
CA LEU A 93 2.93 -17.69 26.16
C LEU A 93 2.57 -18.80 25.18
N PHE A 94 1.64 -18.50 24.27
CA PHE A 94 1.12 -19.45 23.30
C PHE A 94 1.29 -18.94 21.88
N ASP A 95 1.60 -19.87 20.97
CA ASP A 95 1.63 -19.57 19.54
C ASP A 95 0.24 -19.61 18.89
N GLU A 96 0.19 -19.33 17.59
CA GLU A 96 -1.05 -19.36 16.80
C GLU A 96 -1.72 -20.75 16.72
N SER A 97 -0.98 -21.84 16.95
CA SER A 97 -1.52 -23.20 17.04
C SER A 97 -2.00 -23.58 18.44
N GLY A 98 -1.86 -22.68 19.42
CA GLY A 98 -2.21 -22.93 20.82
C GLY A 98 -1.18 -23.73 21.60
N ALA A 99 0.05 -23.91 21.06
CA ALA A 99 1.13 -24.60 21.75
C ALA A 99 1.79 -23.69 22.79
N LEU A 100 2.02 -24.21 24.00
CA LEU A 100 2.71 -23.49 25.08
C LEU A 100 4.20 -23.33 24.75
N ILE A 101 4.63 -22.10 24.51
CA ILE A 101 6.00 -21.74 24.11
C ILE A 101 6.88 -21.47 25.32
N ALA A 102 6.36 -20.71 26.28
CA ALA A 102 7.08 -20.38 27.50
C ALA A 102 6.12 -20.38 28.67
N VAL A 103 6.63 -20.73 29.84
CA VAL A 103 5.87 -20.74 31.10
C VAL A 103 6.70 -20.07 32.18
N GLY A 104 6.03 -19.36 33.09
CA GLY A 104 6.68 -18.74 34.22
C GLY A 104 5.75 -18.65 35.42
N ASN A 105 6.37 -18.53 36.60
CA ASN A 105 5.65 -18.23 37.83
C ASN A 105 5.80 -16.74 38.16
N CYS A 106 4.80 -16.18 38.83
CA CYS A 106 4.82 -14.79 39.26
C CYS A 106 4.42 -14.66 40.74
N PRO A 107 4.78 -13.54 41.40
CA PRO A 107 4.28 -13.25 42.73
C PRO A 107 2.75 -13.30 42.76
N GLU A 108 2.20 -13.89 43.82
CA GLU A 108 0.76 -14.05 43.98
C GLU A 108 0.08 -12.69 43.97
N SER A 109 -0.74 -12.42 42.95
CA SER A 109 -1.42 -11.15 42.78
C SER A 109 -2.91 -11.38 42.55
N TYR A 110 -3.75 -10.80 43.39
CA TYR A 110 -5.20 -10.87 43.20
C TYR A 110 -5.67 -9.82 42.20
N LYS A 111 -6.36 -10.26 41.14
CA LYS A 111 -6.96 -9.38 40.12
C LYS A 111 -8.47 -9.27 40.39
N PRO A 112 -8.97 -8.20 41.03
CA PRO A 112 -10.40 -8.04 41.24
C PRO A 112 -11.13 -7.75 39.92
N GLN A 113 -12.40 -8.16 39.86
CA GLN A 113 -13.34 -7.77 38.82
C GLN A 113 -14.23 -6.62 39.33
N LEU A 114 -14.70 -5.77 38.43
CA LEU A 114 -15.54 -4.61 38.76
C LEU A 114 -16.77 -4.97 39.62
N ALA A 115 -17.34 -6.17 39.45
CA ALA A 115 -18.47 -6.67 40.26
C ALA A 115 -18.15 -6.82 41.76
N GLU A 116 -16.87 -6.88 42.15
CA GLU A 116 -16.41 -6.93 43.54
C GLU A 116 -16.21 -5.51 44.15
N GLY A 117 -16.62 -4.46 43.44
CA GLY A 117 -16.54 -3.06 43.89
C GLY A 117 -15.18 -2.39 43.68
N SER A 118 -14.21 -3.09 43.07
CA SER A 118 -12.89 -2.56 42.73
C SER A 118 -12.48 -3.00 41.33
N GLY A 119 -12.78 -2.17 40.33
CA GLY A 119 -12.32 -2.35 38.96
C GLY A 119 -10.85 -1.95 38.84
N ARG A 120 -9.96 -2.93 38.69
CA ARG A 120 -8.53 -2.67 38.47
C ARG A 120 -8.14 -3.19 37.11
N THR A 121 -7.63 -2.34 36.23
CA THR A 121 -6.91 -2.80 35.03
C THR A 121 -5.50 -3.21 35.44
N GLN A 122 -5.07 -4.42 35.07
CA GLN A 122 -3.76 -4.94 35.46
C GLN A 122 -3.00 -5.43 34.24
N THR A 123 -1.80 -4.88 34.03
CA THR A 123 -0.88 -5.34 32.99
C THR A 123 -0.03 -6.48 33.53
N VAL A 124 -0.05 -7.62 32.84
CA VAL A 124 0.84 -8.74 33.09
C VAL A 124 1.94 -8.70 32.05
N ARG A 125 3.19 -8.63 32.51
CA ARG A 125 4.39 -8.60 31.68
C ARG A 125 5.17 -9.88 31.92
N MET A 126 5.43 -10.63 30.86
CA MET A 126 6.31 -11.79 30.87
C MET A 126 7.57 -11.46 30.06
N VAL A 127 8.73 -11.58 30.71
CA VAL A 127 10.04 -11.43 30.05
C VAL A 127 10.56 -12.82 29.75
N LEU A 128 10.80 -13.11 28.47
CA LEU A 128 11.39 -14.35 28.00
C LEU A 128 12.81 -14.07 27.53
N ILE A 129 13.78 -14.80 28.09
CA ILE A 129 15.17 -14.75 27.64
C ILE A 129 15.37 -15.88 26.61
N THR A 130 15.90 -15.54 25.44
CA THR A 130 16.17 -16.49 24.36
C THR A 130 17.55 -16.25 23.75
N SER A 131 18.16 -17.28 23.15
CA SER A 131 19.45 -17.18 22.45
C SER A 131 19.38 -16.51 21.08
N SER A 132 18.19 -16.37 20.49
CA SER A 132 17.95 -15.60 19.26
C SER A 132 16.53 -15.05 19.23
N THR A 133 16.40 -13.75 18.96
CA THR A 133 15.13 -13.01 18.87
C THR A 133 14.71 -12.72 17.43
N ASP A 134 15.59 -12.95 16.45
CA ASP A 134 15.39 -12.62 15.03
C ASP A 134 14.24 -13.37 14.37
N ASN A 135 13.92 -14.56 14.90
CA ASN A 135 12.95 -15.48 14.32
C ASN A 135 11.57 -15.42 15.00
N ILE A 136 11.21 -14.28 15.60
CA ILE A 136 9.95 -14.09 16.31
C ILE A 136 9.20 -12.90 15.72
N THR A 137 7.93 -13.10 15.39
CA THR A 137 7.09 -12.00 14.88
C THR A 137 6.69 -11.09 16.03
N LEU A 138 7.24 -9.88 16.06
CA LEU A 138 6.85 -8.83 17.01
C LEU A 138 5.45 -8.32 16.69
N LYS A 139 4.64 -8.11 17.73
CA LYS A 139 3.29 -7.57 17.61
C LYS A 139 3.26 -6.24 18.36
N ILE A 140 3.30 -5.15 17.61
CA ILE A 140 2.96 -3.82 18.13
C ILE A 140 1.59 -3.52 17.53
N ASP A 141 0.53 -3.65 18.32
CA ASP A 141 -0.81 -3.24 17.91
C ASP A 141 -1.01 -1.76 18.28
N PRO A 142 -0.93 -0.81 17.33
CA PRO A 142 -0.98 0.62 17.65
C PRO A 142 -2.37 1.10 18.07
N ALA A 143 -3.41 0.29 17.86
CA ALA A 143 -4.80 0.68 18.12
C ALA A 143 -5.21 0.51 19.60
N VAL A 144 -4.43 -0.20 20.42
CA VAL A 144 -4.79 -0.57 21.81
C VAL A 144 -3.70 -0.17 22.81
N VAL A 145 -2.94 0.89 22.52
CA VAL A 145 -1.89 1.40 23.42
C VAL A 145 -2.37 2.65 24.14
N LEU A 146 -2.54 2.57 25.47
CA LEU A 146 -2.54 3.78 26.29
C LEU A 146 -1.10 4.31 26.33
N ALA A 147 -0.82 5.38 25.58
CA ALA A 147 0.46 6.06 25.65
C ALA A 147 0.67 6.62 27.06
N THR A 148 1.84 6.36 27.66
CA THR A 148 2.19 7.01 28.92
C THR A 148 2.36 8.51 28.68
N ARG A 149 2.03 9.33 29.69
CA ARG A 149 2.17 10.80 29.59
C ARG A 149 3.58 11.22 29.15
N LYS A 150 4.60 10.53 29.64
CA LYS A 150 6.00 10.73 29.25
C LYS A 150 6.25 10.52 27.76
N TYR A 151 5.67 9.49 27.14
CA TYR A 151 5.82 9.26 25.70
C TYR A 151 5.22 10.41 24.88
N VAL A 152 4.07 10.94 25.32
CA VAL A 152 3.42 12.09 24.67
C VAL A 152 4.24 13.37 24.86
N ASP A 153 4.73 13.63 26.07
CA ASP A 153 5.55 14.81 26.37
C ASP A 153 6.88 14.81 25.60
N ASP A 154 7.57 13.67 25.52
CA ASP A 154 8.83 13.53 24.77
C ASP A 154 8.60 13.78 23.26
N LYS A 155 7.49 13.26 22.70
CA LYS A 155 7.14 13.48 21.29
C LYS A 155 6.71 14.91 20.99
N ALA A 156 6.00 15.56 21.92
CA ALA A 156 5.65 16.98 21.80
C ALA A 156 6.89 17.88 21.83
N LEU A 157 7.88 17.54 22.66
CA LEU A 157 9.15 18.27 22.72
C LEU A 157 9.98 18.09 21.44
N GLU A 158 10.08 16.87 20.91
CA GLU A 158 10.76 16.58 19.65
C GLU A 158 10.16 17.41 18.50
N LEU A 159 8.83 17.43 18.38
CA LEU A 159 8.13 18.24 17.39
C LEU A 159 8.37 19.74 17.60
N LYS A 160 8.35 20.21 18.86
CA LYS A 160 8.60 21.62 19.17
C LYS A 160 9.99 22.06 18.74
N VAL A 161 11.02 21.27 19.03
CA VAL A 161 12.40 21.57 18.62
C VAL A 161 12.53 21.65 17.10
N TYR A 162 11.90 20.72 16.39
CA TYR A 162 11.89 20.73 14.92
C TYR A 162 11.20 21.97 14.33
N VAL A 163 10.02 22.33 14.86
CA VAL A 163 9.28 23.51 14.40
C VAL A 163 10.02 24.80 14.72
N ASP A 164 10.59 24.91 15.91
CA ASP A 164 11.36 26.09 16.33
C ASP A 164 12.62 26.28 15.44
N ASP A 165 13.32 25.20 15.05
CA ASP A 165 14.46 25.24 14.13
C ASP A 165 14.04 25.69 12.71
N LEU A 166 12.95 25.13 12.17
CA LEU A 166 12.42 25.56 10.88
C LEU A 166 12.03 27.05 10.89
N MET A 167 11.41 27.51 11.97
CA MET A 167 11.01 28.91 12.12
C MET A 167 12.23 29.83 12.27
N ALA A 168 13.24 29.42 13.01
CA ALA A 168 14.48 30.17 13.14
C ALA A 168 15.19 30.33 11.77
N LYS A 169 15.24 29.26 10.97
CA LYS A 169 15.76 29.31 9.59
C LYS A 169 14.92 30.18 8.67
N HIS A 170 13.59 30.13 8.79
CA HIS A 170 12.67 30.97 8.04
C HIS A 170 12.89 32.47 8.34
N LEU A 171 13.06 32.84 9.62
CA LEU A 171 13.30 34.22 10.04
C LEU A 171 14.69 34.75 9.68
N ALA A 172 15.70 33.87 9.62
CA ALA A 172 17.07 34.25 9.26
C ALA A 172 17.29 34.39 7.75
N ALA A 173 16.41 33.81 6.92
CA ALA A 173 16.51 33.93 5.48
C ALA A 173 16.22 35.38 5.03
N LEU A 174 17.03 35.90 4.09
CA LEU A 174 16.86 37.25 3.54
C LEU A 174 15.55 37.39 2.74
N ASP A 175 15.16 36.32 2.06
CA ASP A 175 13.87 36.20 1.35
C ASP A 175 13.35 34.76 1.47
N PRO A 176 12.63 34.42 2.56
CA PRO A 176 12.08 33.08 2.75
C PRO A 176 10.87 32.79 1.83
N HIS A 177 10.42 33.78 1.05
CA HIS A 177 9.22 33.71 0.24
C HIS A 177 9.43 34.36 -1.13
N SER A 178 10.35 33.79 -1.92
CA SER A 178 10.73 34.28 -3.24
C SER A 178 9.61 34.34 -4.29
N GLN A 179 8.45 33.75 -4.00
CA GLN A 179 7.24 33.91 -4.82
C GLN A 179 6.55 35.28 -4.67
N TYR A 180 6.91 36.09 -3.67
CA TYR A 180 6.34 37.42 -3.46
C TYR A 180 7.33 38.53 -3.83
N ALA A 181 6.81 39.68 -4.25
CA ALA A 181 7.64 40.83 -4.55
C ALA A 181 8.29 41.41 -3.27
N PRO A 182 9.57 41.83 -3.29
CA PRO A 182 10.22 42.45 -2.13
C PRO A 182 9.45 43.67 -1.60
N LYS A 183 9.45 43.87 -0.27
CA LYS A 183 8.81 45.05 0.35
C LYS A 183 9.50 46.36 -0.03
N GLU A 184 10.83 46.34 -0.07
CA GLU A 184 11.66 47.48 -0.43
C GLU A 184 12.09 47.37 -1.88
N SER A 185 11.65 48.33 -2.71
CA SER A 185 12.01 48.44 -4.13
C SER A 185 11.82 47.14 -4.96
N PRO A 186 10.59 46.60 -5.03
CA PRO A 186 10.35 45.43 -5.86
C PRO A 186 10.63 45.72 -7.33
N THR A 187 11.32 44.80 -8.01
CA THR A 187 11.35 44.78 -9.48
C THR A 187 10.14 43.98 -9.96
N PHE A 188 9.14 44.66 -10.55
CA PHE A 188 8.00 43.98 -11.15
C PHE A 188 8.38 43.37 -12.50
N THR A 189 8.14 42.07 -12.67
CA THR A 189 8.32 41.36 -13.95
C THR A 189 6.96 40.95 -14.53
N GLY A 190 6.87 40.76 -15.85
CA GLY A 190 5.60 40.48 -16.54
C GLY A 190 4.69 41.70 -16.68
N THR A 191 3.37 41.52 -16.51
CA THR A 191 2.35 42.58 -16.66
C THR A 191 1.62 42.82 -15.33
N PRO A 192 2.20 43.60 -14.40
CA PRO A 192 1.63 43.81 -13.07
C PRO A 192 0.26 44.50 -13.16
N LYS A 193 -0.73 43.98 -12.44
CA LYS A 193 -2.07 44.58 -12.32
C LYS A 193 -2.13 45.41 -11.04
N ALA A 194 -2.56 46.67 -11.15
CA ALA A 194 -2.84 47.55 -10.02
C ALA A 194 -4.25 48.16 -10.18
N PRO A 195 -4.95 48.51 -9.09
CA PRO A 195 -6.19 49.27 -9.16
C PRO A 195 -5.99 50.62 -9.85
N THR A 196 -6.89 51.02 -10.74
CA THR A 196 -6.84 52.33 -11.39
C THR A 196 -7.25 53.42 -10.39
N PRO A 197 -6.36 54.40 -10.08
CA PRO A 197 -6.71 55.50 -9.21
C PRO A 197 -7.81 56.38 -9.80
N ALA A 198 -8.60 57.05 -8.95
CA ALA A 198 -9.55 58.07 -9.39
C ALA A 198 -8.82 59.30 -9.97
N ALA A 199 -9.47 60.03 -10.89
CA ALA A 199 -8.92 61.24 -11.51
C ALA A 199 -8.52 62.30 -10.46
N GLY A 200 -7.35 62.93 -10.64
CA GLY A 200 -6.80 63.92 -9.70
C GLY A 200 -6.07 63.34 -8.48
N ASN A 201 -5.95 62.01 -8.36
CA ASN A 201 -5.15 61.38 -7.31
C ASN A 201 -3.66 61.72 -7.46
N ASN A 202 -3.03 62.17 -6.37
CA ASN A 202 -1.63 62.59 -6.29
C ASN A 202 -0.81 61.79 -5.24
N THR A 203 -1.30 60.61 -4.87
CA THR A 203 -0.63 59.73 -3.90
C THR A 203 0.52 58.95 -4.56
N THR A 204 1.26 58.17 -3.77
CA THR A 204 2.35 57.30 -4.24
C THR A 204 1.87 55.98 -4.85
N GLN A 205 0.57 55.84 -5.14
CA GLN A 205 0.02 54.67 -5.84
C GLN A 205 0.60 54.55 -7.26
N LEU A 206 0.77 53.31 -7.73
CA LEU A 206 1.22 53.04 -9.10
C LEU A 206 0.20 53.58 -10.11
N ALA A 207 0.65 54.43 -11.04
CA ALA A 207 -0.19 54.92 -12.12
C ALA A 207 -0.47 53.80 -13.14
N THR A 208 -1.73 53.37 -13.24
CA THR A 208 -2.15 52.42 -14.28
C THR A 208 -2.25 53.09 -15.65
N THR A 209 -2.14 52.32 -16.73
CA THR A 209 -2.31 52.81 -18.10
C THR A 209 -3.68 53.47 -18.33
N ALA A 210 -4.74 52.95 -17.70
CA ALA A 210 -6.08 53.52 -17.75
C ALA A 210 -6.16 54.94 -17.13
N PHE A 211 -5.46 55.17 -16.01
CA PHE A 211 -5.39 56.50 -15.39
C PHE A 211 -4.68 57.53 -16.30
N VAL A 212 -3.55 57.14 -16.89
CA VAL A 212 -2.79 58.00 -17.81
C VAL A 212 -3.60 58.34 -19.06
N GLN A 213 -4.29 57.36 -19.65
CA GLN A 213 -5.15 57.58 -20.82
C GLN A 213 -6.29 58.55 -20.51
N ALA A 214 -6.91 58.43 -19.34
CA ALA A 214 -7.99 59.33 -18.90
C ALA A 214 -7.48 60.77 -18.69
N ALA A 215 -6.32 60.94 -18.05
CA ALA A 215 -5.70 62.25 -17.84
C ALA A 215 -5.34 62.95 -19.17
N LEU A 216 -4.77 62.21 -20.13
CA LEU A 216 -4.44 62.72 -21.46
C LEU A 216 -5.68 63.16 -22.24
N THR A 217 -6.75 62.35 -22.17
CA THR A 217 -8.03 62.65 -22.84
C THR A 217 -8.66 63.93 -22.28
N ALA A 218 -8.61 64.12 -20.96
CA ALA A 218 -9.12 65.32 -20.32
C ALA A 218 -8.34 66.59 -20.73
N LEU A 219 -7.00 66.49 -20.84
CA LEU A 219 -6.17 67.59 -21.33
C LEU A 219 -6.51 67.99 -22.77
N ILE A 220 -6.70 67.01 -23.66
CA ILE A 220 -7.03 67.23 -25.07
C ILE A 220 -8.40 67.91 -25.22
N ASN A 221 -9.40 67.49 -24.45
CA ASN A 221 -10.76 68.05 -24.53
C ASN A 221 -10.92 69.40 -23.82
N GLY A 222 -9.97 69.80 -22.98
CA GLY A 222 -10.01 71.08 -22.25
C GLY A 222 -9.45 72.29 -23.03
N ALA A 223 -8.93 72.10 -24.25
CA ALA A 223 -8.29 73.17 -25.00
C ALA A 223 -9.31 74.13 -25.66
N PRO A 224 -9.09 75.46 -25.64
CA PRO A 224 -10.04 76.47 -26.14
C PRO A 224 -10.16 76.52 -27.68
N ALA A 225 -11.21 77.18 -28.17
CA ALA A 225 -11.67 77.23 -29.58
C ALA A 225 -10.62 77.63 -30.65
N THR A 226 -9.49 78.23 -30.26
CA THR A 226 -8.36 78.47 -31.17
C THR A 226 -7.63 77.20 -31.59
N LEU A 227 -7.67 76.13 -30.78
CA LEU A 227 -7.22 74.80 -31.21
C LEU A 227 -8.24 74.11 -32.12
N ASP A 228 -9.52 74.52 -32.08
CA ASP A 228 -10.56 73.96 -32.94
C ASP A 228 -10.39 74.43 -34.40
N THR A 229 -10.06 75.70 -34.64
CA THR A 229 -9.73 76.19 -35.99
C THR A 229 -8.43 75.61 -36.55
N LEU A 230 -7.41 75.41 -35.71
CA LEU A 230 -6.21 74.66 -36.12
C LEU A 230 -6.53 73.20 -36.43
N LYS A 231 -7.45 72.57 -35.67
CA LYS A 231 -7.96 71.22 -35.93
C LYS A 231 -8.79 71.15 -37.21
N GLU A 232 -9.58 72.16 -37.55
CA GLU A 232 -10.33 72.24 -38.80
C GLU A 232 -9.41 72.44 -40.02
N ILE A 233 -8.42 73.34 -39.93
CA ILE A 233 -7.43 73.53 -41.00
C ILE A 233 -6.60 72.26 -41.15
N ALA A 234 -6.15 71.67 -40.04
CA ALA A 234 -5.45 70.41 -40.05
C ALA A 234 -6.36 69.32 -40.65
N ALA A 235 -7.62 69.19 -40.26
CA ALA A 235 -8.56 68.25 -40.88
C ALA A 235 -8.77 68.49 -42.39
N ALA A 236 -8.86 69.75 -42.84
CA ALA A 236 -9.04 70.11 -44.24
C ALA A 236 -7.82 69.75 -45.11
N ILE A 237 -6.61 69.76 -44.53
CA ILE A 237 -5.37 69.26 -45.16
C ILE A 237 -5.01 67.84 -44.71
N ASN A 238 -5.94 67.13 -44.05
CA ASN A 238 -5.78 65.78 -43.52
C ASN A 238 -4.59 65.60 -42.53
N ASN A 239 -4.31 66.63 -41.75
CA ASN A 239 -3.23 66.79 -40.77
C ASN A 239 -1.85 66.58 -41.39
N ASP A 240 -1.67 66.92 -42.67
CA ASP A 240 -0.43 66.70 -43.40
C ASP A 240 0.62 67.80 -43.12
N PRO A 241 1.70 67.51 -42.36
CA PRO A 241 2.76 68.50 -42.08
C PRO A 241 3.57 68.88 -43.32
N ASN A 242 3.46 68.11 -44.41
CA ASN A 242 4.16 68.32 -45.67
C ASN A 242 3.19 68.58 -46.83
N PHE A 243 2.01 69.15 -46.58
CA PHE A 243 0.94 69.31 -47.57
C PHE A 243 1.41 69.82 -48.94
N SER A 244 2.32 70.80 -48.98
CA SER A 244 2.92 71.30 -50.23
C SER A 244 3.70 70.21 -50.98
N THR A 245 4.56 69.46 -50.27
CA THR A 245 5.29 68.31 -50.82
C THR A 245 4.34 67.20 -51.26
N THR A 246 3.27 66.94 -50.51
CA THR A 246 2.27 65.92 -50.84
C THR A 246 1.53 66.26 -52.12
N ILE A 247 1.09 67.51 -52.27
CA ILE A 247 0.47 67.97 -53.52
C ILE A 247 1.46 67.90 -54.68
N ASN A 248 2.71 68.33 -54.49
CA ASN A 248 3.74 68.25 -55.53
C ASN A 248 4.04 66.79 -55.93
N ASN A 249 4.08 65.86 -54.98
CA ASN A 249 4.23 64.43 -55.23
C ASN A 249 3.01 63.83 -55.93
N ALA A 250 1.79 64.28 -55.58
CA ALA A 250 0.56 63.85 -56.25
C ALA A 250 0.49 64.36 -57.69
N LEU A 251 0.98 65.57 -57.96
CA LEU A 251 1.12 66.09 -59.33
C LEU A 251 2.22 65.34 -60.10
N ALA A 252 3.34 65.03 -59.46
CA ALA A 252 4.43 64.25 -60.06
C ALA A 252 4.02 62.80 -60.43
N GLN A 253 2.95 62.28 -59.84
CA GLN A 253 2.35 60.99 -60.21
C GLN A 253 1.44 61.08 -61.45
N LYS A 254 1.07 62.27 -61.91
CA LYS A 254 0.27 62.43 -63.14
C LYS A 254 1.18 62.37 -64.35
N ALA A 255 0.79 61.58 -65.36
CA ALA A 255 1.51 61.51 -66.63
C ALA A 255 1.43 62.85 -67.39
N PRO A 256 2.51 63.31 -68.06
CA PRO A 256 2.47 64.49 -68.92
C PRO A 256 1.38 64.40 -70.00
N LEU A 257 0.70 65.51 -70.28
CA LEU A 257 -0.40 65.54 -71.26
C LEU A 257 0.08 65.26 -72.70
N SER A 258 1.29 65.73 -73.04
CA SER A 258 1.91 65.51 -74.34
C SER A 258 2.98 64.43 -74.25
N SER A 259 2.80 63.35 -75.02
CA SER A 259 3.76 62.24 -75.17
C SER A 259 4.37 61.75 -73.85
N PRO A 260 3.56 61.26 -72.89
CA PRO A 260 4.08 60.78 -71.62
C PRO A 260 5.02 59.59 -71.82
N THR A 261 6.22 59.67 -71.27
CA THR A 261 7.05 58.49 -71.04
C THR A 261 6.53 57.79 -69.79
N LEU A 262 5.74 56.73 -69.97
CA LEU A 262 5.23 55.93 -68.85
C LEU A 262 6.37 55.08 -68.26
N THR A 263 6.72 55.33 -67.00
CA THR A 263 7.71 54.54 -66.25
C THR A 263 6.98 53.61 -65.26
N GLY A 264 7.63 52.52 -64.85
CA GLY A 264 7.00 51.47 -64.03
C GLY A 264 6.04 50.56 -64.83
N THR A 265 5.01 50.03 -64.18
CA THR A 265 3.98 49.15 -64.76
C THR A 265 2.64 49.87 -64.87
N PRO A 266 2.37 50.63 -65.96
CA PRO A 266 1.14 51.38 -66.13
C PRO A 266 -0.08 50.46 -66.26
N THR A 267 -1.20 50.86 -65.64
CA THR A 267 -2.50 50.18 -65.77
C THR A 267 -3.41 50.98 -66.71
N ALA A 268 -4.20 50.29 -67.52
CA ALA A 268 -5.18 50.90 -68.40
C ALA A 268 -6.46 50.03 -68.46
N PRO A 269 -7.62 50.58 -68.87
CA PRO A 269 -8.82 49.80 -69.12
C PRO A 269 -8.55 48.73 -70.19
N THR A 270 -9.01 47.50 -69.93
CA THR A 270 -8.82 46.38 -70.87
C THR A 270 -9.82 46.49 -72.01
N ALA A 271 -9.32 46.68 -73.22
CA ALA A 271 -10.15 46.76 -74.41
C ALA A 271 -10.88 45.44 -74.68
N ALA A 272 -11.96 45.48 -75.45
CA ALA A 272 -12.57 44.28 -76.00
C ALA A 272 -11.65 43.69 -77.09
N GLN A 273 -11.64 42.35 -77.25
CA GLN A 273 -10.71 41.64 -78.15
C GLN A 273 -10.81 42.00 -79.64
N SER A 274 -11.88 42.70 -80.05
CA SER A 274 -12.11 43.16 -81.43
C SER A 274 -11.58 44.57 -81.72
N VAL A 275 -11.06 45.27 -80.73
CA VAL A 275 -10.62 46.67 -80.89
C VAL A 275 -9.29 46.75 -81.64
N ASN A 276 -9.19 47.67 -82.61
CA ASN A 276 -8.02 47.87 -83.48
C ASN A 276 -7.56 49.34 -83.60
N ASN A 277 -7.81 50.15 -82.56
CA ASN A 277 -7.43 51.56 -82.53
C ASN A 277 -6.13 51.77 -81.72
N THR A 278 -5.79 53.03 -81.44
CA THR A 278 -4.53 53.44 -80.78
C THR A 278 -4.55 53.31 -79.25
N GLN A 279 -5.52 52.61 -78.66
CA GLN A 279 -5.56 52.35 -77.23
C GLN A 279 -4.35 51.50 -76.78
N ILE A 280 -3.87 51.73 -75.55
CA ILE A 280 -2.80 50.92 -74.96
C ILE A 280 -3.32 49.50 -74.72
N ALA A 281 -2.67 48.51 -75.32
CA ALA A 281 -2.98 47.10 -75.06
C ALA A 281 -2.53 46.73 -73.63
N THR A 282 -3.47 46.31 -72.79
CA THR A 282 -3.18 45.91 -71.41
C THR A 282 -2.61 44.49 -71.33
N THR A 283 -1.89 44.17 -70.26
CA THR A 283 -1.48 42.78 -70.00
C THR A 283 -2.66 41.82 -69.85
N ALA A 284 -3.84 42.30 -69.42
CA ALA A 284 -5.07 41.50 -69.36
C ALA A 284 -5.67 41.25 -70.75
N PHE A 285 -5.65 42.24 -71.65
CA PHE A 285 -6.02 42.05 -73.06
C PHE A 285 -5.11 41.00 -73.70
N VAL A 286 -3.78 41.14 -73.49
CA VAL A 286 -2.78 40.19 -73.99
C VAL A 286 -2.93 38.81 -73.33
N LYS A 287 -3.15 38.73 -72.01
CA LYS A 287 -3.41 37.46 -71.30
C LYS A 287 -4.69 36.80 -71.78
N SER A 288 -5.75 37.55 -72.04
CA SER A 288 -7.01 37.01 -72.60
C SER A 288 -6.83 36.56 -74.04
N ALA A 289 -6.02 37.26 -74.84
CA ALA A 289 -5.68 36.84 -76.19
C ALA A 289 -4.84 35.56 -76.18
N ILE A 290 -3.84 35.48 -75.28
CA ILE A 290 -3.03 34.27 -75.04
C ILE A 290 -3.89 33.16 -74.43
N ALA A 291 -4.79 33.43 -73.50
CA ALA A 291 -5.69 32.44 -72.91
C ALA A 291 -6.73 31.92 -73.91
N ALA A 292 -7.19 32.74 -74.85
CA ALA A 292 -7.98 32.26 -75.98
C ALA A 292 -7.15 31.36 -76.92
N MET A 293 -5.86 31.68 -77.09
CA MET A 293 -4.89 30.85 -77.83
C MET A 293 -4.46 29.57 -77.07
N VAL A 294 -4.45 29.57 -75.74
CA VAL A 294 -4.07 28.44 -74.87
C VAL A 294 -5.28 27.58 -74.49
N GLY A 295 -6.48 28.15 -74.37
CA GLY A 295 -7.75 27.41 -74.23
C GLY A 295 -8.18 26.71 -75.52
N SER A 296 -7.52 27.03 -76.64
CA SER A 296 -7.54 26.22 -77.86
C SER A 296 -6.43 25.14 -77.87
N ALA A 297 -5.63 25.01 -76.80
CA ALA A 297 -4.64 23.95 -76.64
C ALA A 297 -5.25 22.69 -76.00
N PRO A 298 -4.88 21.46 -76.45
CA PRO A 298 -5.53 20.21 -76.02
C PRO A 298 -5.34 19.85 -74.54
N ALA A 299 -6.27 19.01 -74.05
CA ALA A 299 -6.60 18.58 -72.67
C ALA A 299 -5.50 18.34 -71.60
N ALA A 300 -4.21 18.40 -71.92
CA ALA A 300 -3.15 18.17 -70.93
C ALA A 300 -3.02 19.31 -69.90
N LEU A 301 -3.45 20.54 -70.21
CA LEU A 301 -3.27 21.72 -69.37
C LEU A 301 -4.43 22.01 -68.38
N ASP A 302 -5.57 21.30 -68.50
CA ASP A 302 -6.75 21.40 -67.61
C ASP A 302 -6.53 20.71 -66.24
N THR A 303 -5.54 19.82 -66.17
CA THR A 303 -5.31 18.90 -65.07
C THR A 303 -4.93 19.55 -63.74
N LEU A 304 -4.21 20.69 -63.74
CA LEU A 304 -3.79 21.36 -62.50
C LEU A 304 -4.96 22.01 -61.76
N ASN A 305 -5.97 22.49 -62.49
CA ASN A 305 -7.15 23.11 -61.90
C ASN A 305 -8.10 22.04 -61.33
N GLU A 306 -8.26 20.92 -62.03
CA GLU A 306 -8.99 19.76 -61.53
C GLU A 306 -8.33 19.15 -60.28
N LEU A 307 -6.99 19.08 -60.24
CA LEU A 307 -6.25 18.56 -59.09
C LEU A 307 -6.43 19.45 -57.85
N ALA A 308 -6.40 20.78 -58.02
CA ALA A 308 -6.64 21.73 -56.93
C ALA A 308 -8.07 21.61 -56.36
N ALA A 309 -9.07 21.48 -57.24
CA ALA A 309 -10.46 21.27 -56.85
C ALA A 309 -10.68 19.91 -56.16
N ALA A 310 -10.07 18.83 -56.66
CA ALA A 310 -10.19 17.48 -56.07
C ALA A 310 -9.58 17.38 -54.67
N LEU A 311 -8.57 18.20 -54.37
CA LEU A 311 -7.93 18.32 -53.06
C LEU A 311 -8.61 19.37 -52.15
N GLY A 312 -9.78 19.87 -52.54
CA GLY A 312 -10.60 20.79 -51.76
C GLY A 312 -10.03 22.19 -51.61
N ASN A 313 -9.07 22.57 -52.47
CA ASN A 313 -8.32 23.83 -52.37
C ASN A 313 -7.71 24.07 -50.97
N ASP A 314 -7.32 23.01 -50.24
CA ASP A 314 -6.76 23.14 -48.90
C ASP A 314 -5.27 23.54 -48.96
N PRO A 315 -4.89 24.76 -48.52
CA PRO A 315 -3.50 25.20 -48.50
C PRO A 315 -2.61 24.38 -47.55
N ASN A 316 -3.23 23.67 -46.61
CA ASN A 316 -2.59 22.84 -45.60
C ASN A 316 -2.90 21.36 -45.81
N PHE A 317 -3.22 20.94 -47.04
CA PHE A 317 -3.63 19.56 -47.36
C PHE A 317 -2.74 18.48 -46.72
N ALA A 318 -1.42 18.68 -46.72
CA ALA A 318 -0.46 17.77 -46.08
C ALA A 318 -0.69 17.64 -44.56
N THR A 319 -0.92 18.76 -43.86
CA THR A 319 -1.24 18.79 -42.42
C THR A 319 -2.61 18.19 -42.14
N THR A 320 -3.60 18.49 -42.98
CA THR A 320 -4.96 17.95 -42.87
C THR A 320 -4.96 16.43 -43.03
N MET A 321 -4.24 15.90 -44.02
CA MET A 321 -4.07 14.45 -44.19
C MET A 321 -3.25 13.82 -43.07
N LEU A 322 -2.19 14.47 -42.60
CA LEU A 322 -1.42 13.97 -41.46
C LEU A 322 -2.30 13.83 -40.20
N ASN A 323 -3.13 14.83 -39.90
CA ASN A 323 -4.07 14.79 -38.78
C ASN A 323 -5.17 13.73 -38.98
N ALA A 324 -5.71 13.62 -40.19
CA ALA A 324 -6.72 12.61 -40.52
C ALA A 324 -6.16 11.19 -40.38
N LEU A 325 -4.91 10.95 -40.76
CA LEU A 325 -4.24 9.65 -40.61
C LEU A 325 -3.79 9.39 -39.18
N ALA A 326 -3.34 10.42 -38.44
CA ALA A 326 -2.97 10.30 -37.02
C ALA A 326 -4.17 9.89 -36.13
N GLY A 327 -5.40 10.26 -36.52
CA GLY A 327 -6.62 9.80 -35.87
C GLY A 327 -7.08 8.40 -36.28
N LYS A 328 -6.45 7.76 -37.27
CA LYS A 328 -6.78 6.42 -37.77
C LYS A 328 -5.87 5.37 -37.13
N GLN A 329 -5.88 5.30 -35.80
CA GLN A 329 -5.47 4.09 -35.11
C GLN A 329 -6.57 3.02 -35.32
N PRO A 330 -6.25 1.71 -35.46
CA PRO A 330 -7.27 0.69 -35.69
C PRO A 330 -8.35 0.73 -34.61
N LEU A 331 -9.61 0.58 -35.01
CA LEU A 331 -10.82 0.67 -34.18
C LEU A 331 -10.91 -0.40 -33.06
N ASP A 332 -9.85 -1.17 -32.87
CA ASP A 332 -9.76 -2.24 -31.90
C ASP A 332 -9.19 -1.72 -30.58
N ASN A 333 -10.03 -1.72 -29.55
CA ASN A 333 -9.70 -1.20 -28.24
C ASN A 333 -8.48 -1.92 -27.62
N THR A 334 -8.19 -3.16 -28.04
CA THR A 334 -7.01 -3.90 -27.60
C THR A 334 -5.74 -3.35 -28.24
N LEU A 335 -5.71 -3.11 -29.56
CA LEU A 335 -4.56 -2.48 -30.23
C LEU A 335 -4.25 -1.07 -29.71
N THR A 336 -5.29 -0.26 -29.43
CA THR A 336 -5.10 1.06 -28.80
C THR A 336 -4.44 0.94 -27.43
N ASN A 337 -4.93 0.01 -26.59
CA ASN A 337 -4.33 -0.21 -25.27
C ASN A 337 -2.91 -0.79 -25.35
N LEU A 338 -2.58 -1.60 -26.35
CA LEU A 338 -1.23 -2.17 -26.51
C LEU A 338 -0.24 -1.15 -27.09
N SER A 339 -0.71 -0.20 -27.90
CA SER A 339 0.15 0.80 -28.54
C SER A 339 0.83 1.70 -27.50
N GLY A 340 2.13 1.92 -27.65
CA GLY A 340 2.89 2.82 -26.77
C GLY A 340 3.18 2.27 -25.37
N LYS A 341 2.79 1.03 -25.05
CA LYS A 341 3.21 0.37 -23.81
C LYS A 341 4.61 -0.23 -23.97
N ASP A 342 5.41 -0.11 -22.92
CA ASP A 342 6.67 -0.83 -22.76
C ASP A 342 6.41 -2.29 -22.30
N VAL A 343 7.47 -3.08 -22.15
CA VAL A 343 7.35 -4.50 -21.75
C VAL A 343 6.61 -4.64 -20.41
N ALA A 344 6.86 -3.75 -19.45
CA ALA A 344 6.17 -3.75 -18.16
C ALA A 344 4.67 -3.46 -18.31
N GLY A 345 4.30 -2.45 -19.11
CA GLY A 345 2.92 -2.12 -19.41
C GLY A 345 2.18 -3.24 -20.15
N LEU A 346 2.86 -3.97 -21.02
CA LEU A 346 2.30 -5.13 -21.72
C LEU A 346 2.03 -6.31 -20.77
N LEU A 347 2.97 -6.61 -19.86
CA LEU A 347 2.79 -7.66 -18.85
C LEU A 347 1.63 -7.33 -17.89
N ALA A 348 1.48 -6.06 -17.51
CA ALA A 348 0.33 -5.60 -16.73
C ALA A 348 -0.99 -5.73 -17.50
N TYR A 349 -1.02 -5.36 -18.78
CA TYR A 349 -2.23 -5.48 -19.61
C TYR A 349 -2.66 -6.95 -19.78
N LEU A 350 -1.71 -7.87 -19.91
CA LEU A 350 -1.96 -9.31 -20.06
C LEU A 350 -2.17 -10.02 -18.71
N GLY A 351 -1.98 -9.35 -17.57
CA GLY A 351 -2.05 -9.95 -16.24
C GLY A 351 -0.99 -11.03 -15.98
N LEU A 352 0.16 -10.95 -16.65
CA LEU A 352 1.26 -11.92 -16.58
C LEU A 352 2.39 -11.44 -15.66
N SER A 353 2.06 -10.85 -14.51
CA SER A 353 3.04 -10.39 -13.51
C SER A 353 3.76 -11.56 -12.81
N ALA A 354 4.52 -11.27 -11.75
CA ALA A 354 5.63 -11.99 -11.09
C ALA A 354 5.47 -13.47 -10.66
N GLY A 355 4.59 -14.26 -11.28
CA GLY A 355 4.35 -15.67 -10.95
C GLY A 355 3.32 -15.80 -9.83
N ALA A 356 2.06 -15.99 -10.19
CA ALA A 356 0.96 -16.08 -9.23
C ALA A 356 0.62 -17.54 -8.86
N PRO A 357 0.41 -17.89 -7.57
CA PRO A 357 0.04 -19.25 -7.16
C PRO A 357 -1.26 -19.69 -7.84
N PRO A 358 -1.35 -20.86 -8.51
CA PRO A 358 -2.56 -21.26 -9.23
C PRO A 358 -3.79 -21.35 -8.30
N VAL A 359 -4.97 -20.99 -8.84
CA VAL A 359 -6.22 -21.07 -8.08
C VAL A 359 -6.45 -22.51 -7.60
N GLY A 360 -6.75 -22.66 -6.31
CA GLY A 360 -7.09 -23.95 -5.71
C GLY A 360 -5.91 -24.77 -5.18
N ILE A 361 -4.65 -24.36 -5.40
CA ILE A 361 -3.49 -25.05 -4.85
C ILE A 361 -3.15 -24.47 -3.47
N PRO A 362 -3.20 -25.27 -2.39
CA PRO A 362 -2.79 -24.80 -1.07
C PRO A 362 -1.29 -24.57 -0.99
N PHE A 363 -0.87 -23.50 -0.32
CA PHE A 363 0.54 -23.21 -0.07
C PHE A 363 0.74 -22.66 1.34
N PHE A 364 1.94 -22.89 1.90
CA PHE A 364 2.32 -22.37 3.20
C PHE A 364 2.70 -20.90 3.11
N TRP A 365 2.17 -20.10 4.03
CA TRP A 365 2.35 -18.66 4.09
C TRP A 365 2.89 -18.24 5.47
N PRO A 366 4.06 -17.57 5.53
CA PRO A 366 4.72 -17.27 6.79
C PRO A 366 4.12 -16.07 7.51
N SER A 367 3.45 -15.13 6.81
CA SER A 367 2.91 -13.91 7.42
C SER A 367 1.50 -14.11 7.99
N ALA A 368 1.14 -13.30 9.00
CA ALA A 368 -0.23 -13.22 9.52
C ALA A 368 -1.13 -12.35 8.62
N ALA A 369 -0.56 -11.34 7.97
CA ALA A 369 -1.22 -10.53 6.95
C ALA A 369 -1.43 -11.35 5.67
N MET A 370 -2.51 -11.08 4.93
CA MET A 370 -2.82 -11.83 3.72
C MET A 370 -1.85 -11.51 2.58
N PRO A 371 -1.57 -12.44 1.66
CA PRO A 371 -0.58 -12.20 0.61
C PRO A 371 -0.88 -10.97 -0.25
N ASN A 372 -2.16 -10.72 -0.58
CA ASN A 372 -2.61 -9.53 -1.33
C ASN A 372 -2.49 -8.20 -0.55
N THR A 373 -2.13 -8.25 0.74
CA THR A 373 -1.87 -7.05 1.56
C THR A 373 -0.39 -6.78 1.78
N VAL A 374 0.47 -7.73 1.38
CA VAL A 374 1.92 -7.67 1.60
C VAL A 374 2.70 -7.65 0.28
N MET A 375 2.17 -8.31 -0.76
CA MET A 375 2.75 -8.35 -2.09
C MET A 375 1.93 -7.46 -3.03
N ASP A 376 2.53 -6.40 -3.52
CA ASP A 376 1.87 -5.43 -4.41
C ASP A 376 1.41 -6.11 -5.71
N GLU A 377 2.20 -7.06 -6.22
CA GLU A 377 1.91 -7.82 -7.44
C GLU A 377 0.72 -8.78 -7.29
N TRP A 378 0.27 -9.06 -6.07
CA TRP A 378 -0.88 -9.91 -5.77
C TRP A 378 -2.05 -9.14 -5.15
N SER A 379 -1.99 -7.81 -5.15
CA SER A 379 -2.99 -6.94 -4.51
C SER A 379 -4.42 -7.12 -5.06
N ASP A 380 -4.54 -7.50 -6.33
CA ASP A 380 -5.80 -7.79 -7.01
C ASP A 380 -6.29 -9.25 -6.86
N MET A 381 -5.46 -10.11 -6.27
CA MET A 381 -5.78 -11.51 -6.01
C MET A 381 -6.54 -11.66 -4.70
N VAL A 382 -7.30 -12.76 -4.59
CA VAL A 382 -8.03 -13.09 -3.37
C VAL A 382 -7.51 -14.40 -2.80
N PHE A 383 -7.14 -14.39 -1.53
CA PHE A 383 -6.68 -15.59 -0.81
C PHE A 383 -7.67 -15.95 0.29
N LEU A 384 -7.89 -17.25 0.46
CA LEU A 384 -8.74 -17.80 1.52
C LEU A 384 -7.91 -18.70 2.44
N LYS A 385 -8.27 -18.71 3.73
CA LYS A 385 -7.66 -19.60 4.71
C LYS A 385 -8.20 -21.02 4.53
N PHE A 386 -7.33 -22.01 4.66
CA PHE A 386 -7.70 -23.42 4.63
C PHE A 386 -8.24 -23.86 6.02
N ASN A 387 -9.37 -23.29 6.40
CA ASN A 387 -9.91 -23.32 7.77
C ASN A 387 -11.38 -23.76 7.82
N GLY A 388 -11.80 -24.64 6.92
CA GLY A 388 -13.19 -25.10 6.89
C GLY A 388 -14.18 -24.09 6.32
N ALA A 389 -13.75 -22.91 5.85
CA ALA A 389 -14.64 -21.86 5.38
C ALA A 389 -15.40 -22.27 4.10
N THR A 390 -16.68 -21.90 4.04
CA THR A 390 -17.50 -21.99 2.83
C THR A 390 -17.24 -20.81 1.90
N PHE A 391 -17.39 -21.02 0.61
CA PHE A 391 -17.24 -19.97 -0.40
C PHE A 391 -18.31 -20.09 -1.49
N SER A 392 -18.50 -19.02 -2.28
CA SER A 392 -19.51 -18.98 -3.33
C SER A 392 -18.93 -19.40 -4.68
N ALA A 393 -19.60 -20.31 -5.38
CA ALA A 393 -19.26 -20.68 -6.76
C ALA A 393 -19.43 -19.50 -7.74
N ALA A 394 -20.36 -18.58 -7.46
CA ALA A 394 -20.54 -17.38 -8.27
C ALA A 394 -19.35 -16.42 -8.12
N THR A 395 -18.81 -16.30 -6.91
CA THR A 395 -17.67 -15.41 -6.62
C THR A 395 -16.33 -16.03 -7.05
N TYR A 396 -16.15 -17.33 -6.83
CA TYR A 396 -14.90 -18.06 -7.11
C TYR A 396 -15.14 -19.29 -7.99
N PRO A 397 -15.54 -19.11 -9.27
CA PRO A 397 -15.93 -20.23 -10.14
C PRO A 397 -14.78 -21.19 -10.46
N LYS A 398 -13.54 -20.69 -10.51
CA LYS A 398 -12.35 -21.53 -10.71
C LYS A 398 -12.03 -22.37 -9.47
N LEU A 399 -12.15 -21.78 -8.27
CA LEU A 399 -11.96 -22.50 -7.01
C LEU A 399 -13.04 -23.57 -6.82
N ALA A 400 -14.29 -23.30 -7.22
CA ALA A 400 -15.38 -24.27 -7.18
C ALA A 400 -15.13 -25.51 -8.05
N LYS A 401 -14.33 -25.40 -9.11
CA LYS A 401 -13.91 -26.58 -9.89
C LYS A 401 -12.91 -27.46 -9.13
N VAL A 402 -12.06 -26.86 -8.29
CA VAL A 402 -11.06 -27.58 -7.48
C VAL A 402 -11.67 -28.12 -6.19
N PHE A 403 -12.59 -27.38 -5.56
CA PHE A 403 -13.34 -27.78 -4.37
C PHE A 403 -14.86 -27.73 -4.66
N PRO A 404 -15.44 -28.76 -5.31
CA PRO A 404 -16.86 -28.77 -5.70
C PRO A 404 -17.84 -28.67 -4.53
N GLY A 405 -17.43 -29.07 -3.33
CA GLY A 405 -18.24 -28.94 -2.11
C GLY A 405 -18.39 -27.52 -1.58
N LEU A 406 -17.79 -26.52 -2.26
CA LEU A 406 -17.86 -25.09 -1.92
C LEU A 406 -17.40 -24.77 -0.49
N ARG A 407 -16.52 -25.63 0.03
CA ARG A 407 -15.96 -25.55 1.37
C ARG A 407 -14.50 -25.99 1.31
N LEU A 408 -13.63 -25.19 1.90
CA LEU A 408 -12.22 -25.55 2.07
C LEU A 408 -12.08 -26.55 3.21
N THR A 409 -11.09 -27.44 3.13
CA THR A 409 -10.80 -28.38 4.22
C THR A 409 -10.36 -27.61 5.47
N GLU A 410 -10.77 -28.06 6.65
CA GLU A 410 -10.19 -27.59 7.91
C GLU A 410 -8.82 -28.25 8.08
N ALA A 411 -7.75 -27.46 7.97
CA ALA A 411 -6.38 -27.96 8.06
C ALA A 411 -5.57 -27.29 9.18
N ARG A 412 -6.19 -26.43 10.01
CA ARG A 412 -5.48 -25.79 11.12
C ARG A 412 -5.14 -26.85 12.16
N GLY A 413 -3.84 -26.95 12.49
CA GLY A 413 -3.33 -27.94 13.44
C GLY A 413 -3.06 -29.31 12.83
N GLU A 414 -3.40 -29.54 11.56
CA GLU A 414 -3.23 -30.83 10.90
C GLU A 414 -1.85 -30.96 10.23
N PHE A 415 -1.31 -32.17 10.19
CA PHE A 415 -0.17 -32.50 9.34
C PHE A 415 -0.64 -32.97 7.97
N LEU A 416 -0.14 -32.34 6.91
CA LEU A 416 -0.42 -32.77 5.55
C LEU A 416 0.41 -33.99 5.17
N ARG A 417 -0.23 -34.94 4.48
CA ARG A 417 0.42 -36.12 3.91
C ARG A 417 -0.02 -36.31 2.46
N VAL A 418 0.79 -37.02 1.70
CA VAL A 418 0.43 -37.45 0.35
C VAL A 418 -0.64 -38.53 0.45
N TRP A 419 -1.68 -38.42 -0.38
CA TRP A 419 -2.74 -39.42 -0.48
C TRP A 419 -2.18 -40.72 -1.07
N ASP A 420 -2.61 -41.87 -0.52
CA ASP A 420 -2.09 -43.19 -0.92
C ASP A 420 -2.49 -43.58 -2.36
N ASP A 421 -3.61 -43.03 -2.85
CA ASP A 421 -4.12 -43.17 -4.23
C ASP A 421 -4.01 -44.61 -4.78
N GLY A 422 -4.42 -45.59 -3.96
CA GLY A 422 -4.49 -47.00 -4.34
C GLY A 422 -3.17 -47.78 -4.25
N ARG A 423 -2.09 -47.21 -3.71
CA ARG A 423 -0.82 -47.93 -3.49
C ARG A 423 -0.94 -49.07 -2.45
N GLY A 424 -1.88 -48.96 -1.52
CA GLY A 424 -2.21 -50.01 -0.57
C GLY A 424 -1.54 -49.87 0.81
N ILE A 425 -0.78 -48.80 1.05
CA ILE A 425 -0.14 -48.57 2.36
C ILE A 425 -1.17 -48.03 3.36
N ASP A 426 -2.18 -47.29 2.88
CA ASP A 426 -3.24 -46.73 3.71
C ASP A 426 -4.59 -46.76 3.00
N SER A 427 -5.04 -47.98 2.69
CA SER A 427 -6.24 -48.25 1.89
C SER A 427 -7.55 -47.80 2.53
N GLY A 428 -7.56 -47.47 3.83
CA GLY A 428 -8.76 -47.10 4.57
C GLY A 428 -9.13 -45.62 4.48
N ARG A 429 -8.41 -44.82 3.68
CA ARG A 429 -8.51 -43.34 3.70
C ARG A 429 -8.84 -42.77 2.32
N SER A 430 -9.70 -41.76 2.31
CA SER A 430 -10.04 -40.99 1.10
C SER A 430 -9.21 -39.71 1.03
N LEU A 431 -9.10 -39.12 -0.17
CA LEU A 431 -8.47 -37.81 -0.35
C LEU A 431 -9.10 -36.77 0.60
N LEU A 432 -8.26 -36.01 1.30
CA LEU A 432 -8.62 -35.00 2.31
C LEU A 432 -9.35 -35.53 3.57
N SER A 433 -9.38 -36.84 3.83
CA SER A 433 -9.92 -37.35 5.11
C SER A 433 -8.96 -37.07 6.28
N PRO A 434 -9.44 -36.58 7.43
CA PRO A 434 -8.61 -36.34 8.60
C PRO A 434 -8.18 -37.66 9.26
N GLN A 435 -7.06 -37.62 9.99
CA GLN A 435 -6.55 -38.75 10.76
C GLN A 435 -6.07 -38.25 12.11
N GLY A 436 -6.63 -38.80 13.19
CA GLY A 436 -6.16 -38.51 14.56
C GLY A 436 -4.74 -39.03 14.80
N ASP A 437 -4.09 -38.47 15.80
CA ASP A 437 -2.77 -38.89 16.22
C ASP A 437 -2.79 -40.35 16.72
N ALA A 438 -1.69 -41.05 16.47
CA ALA A 438 -1.52 -42.42 16.90
C ALA A 438 -0.04 -42.71 17.10
N ILE A 439 0.25 -43.50 18.13
CA ILE A 439 1.56 -44.11 18.31
C ILE A 439 1.51 -45.57 17.88
N ARG A 440 2.67 -46.12 17.53
CA ARG A 440 2.81 -47.57 17.37
C ARG A 440 2.48 -48.24 18.70
N ASN A 441 1.92 -49.44 18.63
CA ASN A 441 1.61 -50.24 19.82
C ASN A 441 2.87 -50.42 20.68
N ILE A 442 2.77 -50.13 21.97
CA ILE A 442 3.83 -50.35 22.95
C ILE A 442 3.38 -51.50 23.84
N THR A 443 4.09 -52.62 23.80
CA THR A 443 3.75 -53.83 24.55
C THR A 443 4.81 -54.14 25.59
N GLY A 444 4.37 -54.55 26.79
CA GLY A 444 5.23 -55.05 27.87
C GLY A 444 4.38 -55.78 28.92
N SER A 445 5.01 -56.55 29.80
CA SER A 445 4.33 -57.30 30.86
C SER A 445 5.04 -57.16 32.20
N LEU A 446 4.28 -56.98 33.28
CA LEU A 446 4.75 -57.12 34.65
C LEU A 446 4.27 -58.47 35.20
N GLY A 447 5.17 -59.29 35.74
CA GLY A 447 4.85 -60.59 36.35
C GLY A 447 4.34 -60.47 37.79
N PHE A 448 4.22 -61.60 38.51
CA PHE A 448 3.97 -61.59 39.95
C PHE A 448 5.21 -61.04 40.68
N ILE A 449 5.14 -59.79 41.13
CA ILE A 449 6.23 -59.13 41.84
C ILE A 449 5.97 -59.30 43.35
N THR A 450 6.63 -60.27 43.97
CA THR A 450 6.62 -60.46 45.43
C THR A 450 7.67 -59.55 46.06
N MET A 451 7.24 -58.43 46.64
CA MET A 451 8.15 -57.44 47.21
C MET A 451 8.57 -57.86 48.62
N VAL A 452 9.84 -58.22 48.78
CA VAL A 452 10.44 -58.58 50.07
C VAL A 452 11.58 -57.59 50.35
N GLY A 453 11.31 -56.57 51.19
CA GLY A 453 12.29 -55.51 51.53
C GLY A 453 11.90 -54.11 51.06
N ASN A 454 12.83 -53.15 51.11
CA ASN A 454 12.58 -51.76 50.67
C ASN A 454 12.38 -51.70 49.16
N THR A 455 11.27 -51.09 48.73
CA THR A 455 10.90 -50.91 47.34
C THR A 455 11.81 -49.91 46.63
N VAL A 456 12.38 -50.31 45.49
CA VAL A 456 13.19 -49.44 44.62
C VAL A 456 12.50 -49.34 43.25
N ALA A 457 12.27 -48.12 42.78
CA ALA A 457 11.76 -47.85 41.44
C ALA A 457 12.79 -47.01 40.67
N ASP A 458 12.97 -47.30 39.38
CA ASP A 458 13.95 -46.65 38.52
C ASP A 458 13.36 -46.39 37.12
N GLY A 459 13.90 -45.38 36.43
CA GLY A 459 13.45 -44.95 35.10
C GLY A 459 12.04 -44.36 35.09
N VAL A 460 11.15 -44.92 34.26
CA VAL A 460 9.77 -44.43 34.04
C VAL A 460 8.79 -44.80 35.17
N PHE A 461 9.21 -45.67 36.10
CA PHE A 461 8.35 -46.13 37.18
C PHE A 461 8.64 -45.37 38.48
N THR A 462 7.59 -44.99 39.18
CA THR A 462 7.65 -44.51 40.57
C THR A 462 6.74 -45.34 41.45
N VAL A 463 7.03 -45.36 42.74
CA VAL A 463 6.22 -46.07 43.74
C VAL A 463 5.60 -45.09 44.71
N GLY A 464 4.30 -45.23 44.95
CA GLY A 464 3.55 -44.31 45.79
C GLY A 464 2.18 -44.88 46.21
N GLY A 465 1.52 -44.20 47.16
CA GLY A 465 0.23 -44.64 47.70
C GLY A 465 0.35 -45.97 48.44
N ALA A 466 0.68 -45.93 49.74
CA ALA A 466 0.68 -47.12 50.57
C ALA A 466 -0.74 -47.44 51.04
N GLN A 467 -1.24 -48.63 50.71
CA GLN A 467 -2.48 -49.15 51.29
C GLN A 467 -2.19 -50.42 52.07
N ASN A 468 -2.74 -50.48 53.29
CA ASN A 468 -2.67 -51.67 54.11
C ASN A 468 -3.66 -52.69 53.55
N ILE A 469 -3.14 -53.73 52.92
CA ILE A 469 -3.94 -54.85 52.47
C ILE A 469 -3.82 -55.94 53.53
N VAL A 470 -4.94 -56.24 54.18
CA VAL A 470 -5.05 -57.41 55.05
C VAL A 470 -5.24 -58.61 54.13
N ASN A 471 -4.16 -59.37 53.93
CA ASN A 471 -4.30 -60.64 53.26
C ASN A 471 -4.90 -61.64 54.25
N LEU A 472 -6.05 -62.20 53.90
CA LEU A 472 -6.63 -63.32 54.63
C LEU A 472 -5.82 -64.59 54.29
N GLY A 473 -4.63 -64.67 54.88
CA GLY A 473 -3.81 -65.88 54.88
C GLY A 473 -4.30 -66.86 55.95
N VAL A 474 -4.13 -68.15 55.68
CA VAL A 474 -4.68 -69.27 56.45
C VAL A 474 -4.18 -69.33 57.90
N ASP A 475 -3.06 -68.66 58.22
CA ASP A 475 -2.42 -68.68 59.54
C ASP A 475 -2.48 -67.33 60.29
N GLY A 476 -3.56 -66.58 60.10
CA GLY A 476 -3.85 -65.34 60.83
C GLY A 476 -3.52 -64.06 60.05
N ASN A 477 -4.19 -62.96 60.43
CA ASN A 477 -4.14 -61.68 59.72
C ASN A 477 -2.70 -61.14 59.62
N GLN A 478 -2.08 -61.29 58.44
CA GLN A 478 -0.86 -60.58 58.10
C GLN A 478 -1.20 -59.34 57.30
N THR A 479 -0.82 -58.18 57.83
CA THR A 479 -0.96 -56.90 57.16
C THR A 479 0.23 -56.71 56.24
N THR A 480 0.02 -56.77 54.92
CA THR A 480 1.06 -56.45 53.93
C THR A 480 0.77 -55.08 53.35
N ILE A 481 1.80 -54.25 53.20
CA ILE A 481 1.67 -52.93 52.59
C ILE A 481 1.73 -53.12 51.07
N ALA A 482 0.64 -52.85 50.37
CA ALA A 482 0.64 -52.76 48.92
C ALA A 482 1.00 -51.33 48.50
N GLN A 483 1.89 -51.24 47.51
CA GLN A 483 2.31 -49.98 46.91
C GLN A 483 1.98 -50.02 45.43
N PHE A 484 1.51 -48.90 44.90
CA PHE A 484 1.22 -48.78 43.49
C PHE A 484 2.48 -48.36 42.73
N ALA A 485 2.74 -49.05 41.62
CA ALA A 485 3.69 -48.59 40.63
C ALA A 485 2.95 -47.66 39.66
N PHE A 486 3.43 -46.43 39.52
CA PHE A 486 2.94 -45.48 38.55
C PHE A 486 3.93 -45.42 37.39
N PHE A 487 3.40 -45.54 36.18
CA PHE A 487 4.17 -45.27 34.98
C PHE A 487 4.05 -43.79 34.63
N ASN A 488 5.20 -43.12 34.52
CA ASN A 488 5.31 -41.79 33.97
C ASN A 488 6.56 -41.69 33.10
N ALA A 489 6.36 -41.67 31.78
CA ALA A 489 7.44 -41.56 30.81
C ALA A 489 8.28 -40.27 30.98
N ALA A 490 7.69 -39.20 31.53
CA ALA A 490 8.41 -37.95 31.79
C ALA A 490 9.58 -38.14 32.77
N ASN A 491 9.52 -39.14 33.66
CA ASN A 491 10.58 -39.40 34.64
C ASN A 491 11.87 -39.92 33.98
N ALA A 492 11.77 -40.55 32.81
CA ALA A 492 12.95 -41.04 32.05
C ALA A 492 13.45 -40.04 31.00
N GLY A 493 13.16 -38.74 31.16
CA GLY A 493 13.65 -37.73 30.21
C GLY A 493 12.83 -37.64 28.92
N VAL A 494 11.81 -38.48 28.72
CA VAL A 494 10.96 -38.45 27.51
C VAL A 494 10.06 -37.20 27.55
N PRO A 495 10.01 -36.39 26.49
CA PRO A 495 9.03 -35.31 26.36
C PRO A 495 7.63 -35.90 26.24
N VAL A 496 6.69 -35.46 27.09
CA VAL A 496 5.30 -35.91 27.07
C VAL A 496 4.37 -34.73 26.80
N ALA A 497 3.28 -34.98 26.09
CA ALA A 497 2.28 -33.99 25.73
C ALA A 497 0.89 -34.66 25.66
N ALA A 498 -0.17 -33.85 25.62
CA ALA A 498 -1.54 -34.34 25.41
C ALA A 498 -1.78 -34.93 24.00
N GLU A 499 -0.92 -34.61 23.03
CA GLU A 499 -0.98 -35.06 21.63
C GLU A 499 0.40 -35.53 21.19
N ASN A 500 0.45 -36.63 20.42
CA ASN A 500 1.69 -37.12 19.85
C ASN A 500 2.09 -36.32 18.60
N ARG A 501 3.17 -35.54 18.70
CA ARG A 501 3.66 -34.72 17.56
C ARG A 501 5.18 -34.61 17.48
N PRO A 502 5.75 -34.53 16.25
CA PRO A 502 7.12 -34.11 16.07
C PRO A 502 7.27 -32.61 16.33
N ARG A 503 8.51 -32.14 16.42
CA ARG A 503 8.83 -30.70 16.39
C ARG A 503 8.31 -30.09 15.09
N ASN A 504 7.61 -28.96 15.17
CA ASN A 504 6.96 -28.32 14.03
C ASN A 504 6.90 -26.80 14.19
N ILE A 505 6.67 -26.09 13.09
CA ILE A 505 6.37 -24.65 13.04
C ILE A 505 5.00 -24.48 12.41
N SER A 506 4.25 -23.51 12.92
CA SER A 506 2.95 -23.15 12.38
C SER A 506 3.10 -22.12 11.26
N PHE A 507 2.52 -22.44 10.11
CA PHE A 507 2.34 -21.52 8.98
C PHE A 507 0.85 -21.39 8.73
N ASN A 508 0.44 -20.28 8.13
CA ASN A 508 -0.87 -20.23 7.52
C ASN A 508 -0.90 -21.15 6.30
N LEU A 509 -1.95 -21.95 6.15
CA LEU A 509 -2.24 -22.64 4.90
C LEU A 509 -3.29 -21.83 4.14
N LEU A 510 -2.93 -21.33 2.97
CA LEU A 510 -3.77 -20.46 2.15
C LEU A 510 -3.98 -21.07 0.77
N VAL A 511 -5.04 -20.61 0.10
CA VAL A 511 -5.32 -20.94 -1.30
C VAL A 511 -5.69 -19.67 -2.06
N ARG A 512 -5.21 -19.53 -3.30
CA ARG A 512 -5.69 -18.47 -4.20
C ARG A 512 -7.11 -18.83 -4.66
N ALA A 513 -8.05 -17.92 -4.46
CA ALA A 513 -9.45 -18.07 -4.83
C ALA A 513 -9.82 -17.28 -6.11
N LYS A 514 -9.14 -16.16 -6.36
CA LYS A 514 -9.29 -15.34 -7.57
C LYS A 514 -7.91 -14.99 -8.09
#